data_AF-A0A377MA68-F1
#
_entry.id   AF-A0A377MA68-F1
#
_cell.length_a   1.000
_cell.length_b   1.000
_cell.length_c   1.000
_cell.angle_alpha   90.00
_cell.angle_beta   90.00
_cell.angle_gamma   90.00
#
_symmetry.space_group_name_H-M   'P 1'
#
loop_
_entity.id
_entity.type
_entity.pdbx_description
1 polymer ?
#
loop_
_entity_poly.entity_id
_entity_poly.type
_entity_poly.pdbx_seq_one_letter_code
_entity_poly.pdbx_strand_id
1 'polypeptide(L)'
;MDVKLRDVVIGMGACTDSKVNRMRFKDHDFAAIADFGMVRNAVDAAKALGVDARVGNLFSADLFYAPDGGEMFDVMENTASWAWKWKRRASTASRLSSVRKR
;
A
#
# COMPACT_ATOMS: atom_id res chain seq x y z
N MET A 1 -3.34 -0.18 -13.96
CA MET A 1 -1.86 -0.08 -13.99
C MET A 1 -1.24 -0.80 -12.79
N ASP A 2 0.00 -1.28 -12.92
CA ASP A 2 0.71 -2.08 -11.90
C ASP A 2 1.90 -1.32 -11.30
N VAL A 3 2.12 -1.43 -9.97
CA VAL A 3 3.22 -0.78 -9.22
C VAL A 3 4.41 -1.73 -9.17
N LYS A 4 5.59 -1.24 -9.53
CA LYS A 4 6.82 -2.04 -9.57
C LYS A 4 7.71 -1.77 -8.36
N LEU A 5 8.67 -2.66 -8.14
CA LEU A 5 9.70 -2.45 -7.13
C LEU A 5 10.48 -1.16 -7.44
N ARG A 6 10.72 -0.34 -6.41
CA ARG A 6 11.34 1.00 -6.47
C ARG A 6 10.47 2.11 -7.06
N ASP A 7 9.21 1.85 -7.39
CA ASP A 7 8.28 2.93 -7.69
C ASP A 7 8.04 3.79 -6.44
N VAL A 8 7.91 5.09 -6.65
CA VAL A 8 7.56 6.04 -5.59
C VAL A 8 6.04 6.22 -5.57
N VAL A 9 5.46 6.07 -4.38
CA VAL A 9 4.02 6.25 -4.15
C VAL A 9 3.83 7.28 -3.05
N ILE A 10 2.97 8.27 -3.30
CA ILE A 10 2.57 9.33 -2.39
C ILE A 10 1.16 9.00 -1.89
N GLY A 11 1.02 8.79 -0.58
CA GLY A 11 -0.25 8.49 0.07
C GLY A 11 -1.10 9.75 0.25
N MET A 12 -2.26 9.83 -0.42
CA MET A 12 -3.25 10.89 -0.18
C MET A 12 -4.19 10.54 0.97
N GLY A 13 -4.44 9.25 1.19
CA GLY A 13 -5.24 8.74 2.28
C GLY A 13 -4.84 7.33 2.66
N ALA A 14 -5.23 6.90 3.85
CA ALA A 14 -4.94 5.58 4.37
C ALA A 14 -6.19 4.92 4.95
N CYS A 15 -6.33 3.62 4.68
CA CYS A 15 -7.24 2.73 5.40
C CYS A 15 -6.41 1.80 6.29
N THR A 16 -6.98 1.34 7.39
CA THR A 16 -6.30 0.40 8.30
C THR A 16 -7.26 -0.63 8.88
N ASP A 17 -6.75 -1.83 9.13
CA ASP A 17 -7.42 -2.85 9.95
C ASP A 17 -7.27 -2.60 11.46
N SER A 18 -6.38 -1.69 11.85
CA SER A 18 -6.13 -1.37 13.23
C SER A 18 -7.37 -0.83 13.93
N LYS A 19 -7.65 -1.37 15.11
CA LYS A 19 -8.68 -0.80 16.01
C LYS A 19 -8.21 0.46 16.72
N VAL A 20 -6.93 0.82 16.65
CA VAL A 20 -6.36 1.97 17.36
C VAL A 20 -7.05 3.28 16.98
N ASN A 21 -7.32 3.49 15.69
CA ASN A 21 -8.01 4.70 15.24
C ASN A 21 -9.43 4.78 15.79
N ARG A 22 -10.18 3.68 15.74
CA ARG A 22 -11.56 3.61 16.27
C ARG A 22 -11.58 3.85 17.77
N MET A 23 -10.69 3.20 18.53
CA MET A 23 -10.58 3.41 19.97
C MET A 23 -10.28 4.88 20.32
N ARG A 24 -9.40 5.55 19.56
CA ARG A 24 -9.08 6.98 19.76
C ARG A 24 -10.23 7.91 19.33
N PHE A 25 -10.99 7.53 18.32
CA PHE A 25 -12.14 8.28 17.79
C PHE A 25 -13.49 7.84 18.37
N LYS A 26 -13.51 7.22 19.57
CA LYS A 26 -14.74 6.80 20.26
C LYS A 26 -15.63 5.91 19.38
N ASP A 27 -15.01 4.90 18.77
CA ASP A 27 -15.61 3.94 17.84
C ASP A 27 -16.16 4.52 16.53
N HIS A 28 -15.82 5.77 16.21
CA HIS A 28 -16.05 6.33 14.88
C HIS A 28 -14.89 6.03 13.91
N ASP A 29 -15.21 5.96 12.63
CA ASP A 29 -14.20 5.85 11.58
C ASP A 29 -13.47 7.18 11.40
N PHE A 30 -12.14 7.12 11.46
CA PHE A 30 -11.27 8.27 11.22
C PHE A 30 -10.89 8.36 9.74
N ALA A 31 -11.11 9.53 9.15
CA ALA A 31 -10.64 9.83 7.80
C ALA A 31 -9.15 10.18 7.81
N ALA A 32 -8.29 9.17 7.69
CA ALA A 32 -6.84 9.36 7.63
C ALA A 32 -6.40 9.89 6.26
N ILE A 33 -6.60 11.18 6.01
CA ILE A 33 -6.19 11.87 4.79
C ILE A 33 -4.97 12.76 5.04
N ALA A 34 -4.11 12.89 4.05
CA ALA A 34 -2.98 13.80 4.07
C ALA A 34 -3.42 15.25 3.77
N ASP A 35 -2.69 16.21 4.32
CA ASP A 35 -2.86 17.62 3.96
C ASP A 35 -2.56 17.84 2.46
N PHE A 36 -3.41 18.61 1.79
CA PHE A 36 -3.26 18.86 0.35
C PHE A 36 -1.95 19.56 0.01
N GLY A 37 -1.53 20.53 0.81
CA GLY A 37 -0.27 21.24 0.62
C GLY A 37 0.93 20.29 0.67
N MET A 38 0.94 19.38 1.64
CA MET A 38 1.95 18.34 1.75
C MET A 38 1.99 17.41 0.52
N VAL A 39 0.83 16.91 0.08
CA VAL A 39 0.75 16.04 -1.11
C VAL A 39 1.23 16.78 -2.37
N ARG A 40 0.78 18.03 -2.57
CA ARG A 40 1.20 18.85 -3.69
C ARG A 40 2.71 19.06 -3.70
N ASN A 41 3.28 19.46 -2.57
CA ASN A 41 4.72 19.69 -2.45
C ASN A 41 5.53 18.42 -2.73
N ALA A 42 5.06 17.25 -2.29
CA ALA A 42 5.71 15.97 -2.59
C ALA A 42 5.66 15.63 -4.09
N VAL A 43 4.52 15.88 -4.74
CA VAL A 43 4.37 15.69 -6.20
C VAL A 43 5.30 16.63 -6.97
N ASP A 44 5.35 17.90 -6.57
CA ASP A 44 6.19 18.90 -7.24
C ASP A 44 7.68 18.60 -7.07
N ALA A 45 8.09 18.14 -5.88
CA ALA A 45 9.45 17.67 -5.63
C ALA A 45 9.81 16.44 -6.48
N ALA A 46 8.91 15.46 -6.59
CA ALA A 46 9.14 14.27 -7.43
C ALA A 46 9.32 14.66 -8.90
N LYS A 47 8.49 15.57 -9.42
CA LYS A 47 8.61 16.10 -10.79
C LYS A 47 9.95 16.81 -11.02
N ALA A 48 10.38 17.65 -10.07
CA ALA A 48 11.66 18.35 -10.16
C ALA A 48 12.86 17.39 -10.21
N LEU A 49 12.74 16.22 -9.58
CA LEU A 49 13.75 15.17 -9.59
C LEU A 49 13.62 14.20 -10.78
N GLY A 50 12.65 14.42 -11.69
CA GLY A 50 12.38 13.51 -12.80
C GLY A 50 11.86 12.13 -12.37
N VAL A 51 11.30 12.03 -11.16
CA VAL A 51 10.74 10.79 -10.60
C VAL A 51 9.24 10.72 -10.93
N ASP A 52 8.84 9.64 -11.59
CA ASP A 52 7.43 9.33 -11.83
C ASP A 52 6.79 8.78 -10.55
N ALA A 53 6.33 9.69 -9.69
CA ALA A 53 5.64 9.35 -8.45
C ALA A 53 4.13 9.23 -8.69
N ARG A 54 3.52 8.19 -8.10
CA ARG A 54 2.07 7.97 -8.18
C ARG A 54 1.38 8.43 -6.92
N VAL A 55 0.20 9.02 -7.04
CA VAL A 55 -0.61 9.45 -5.89
C VAL A 55 -1.81 8.52 -5.73
N GLY A 56 -2.08 8.07 -4.50
CA GLY A 56 -3.22 7.20 -4.23
C GLY A 56 -3.43 6.89 -2.75
N ASN A 57 -4.41 6.02 -2.48
CA ASN A 57 -4.69 5.54 -1.13
C ASN A 57 -3.84 4.32 -0.79
N LEU A 58 -3.40 4.29 0.47
CA LEU A 58 -2.60 3.21 1.05
C LEU A 58 -3.44 2.39 2.03
N PHE A 59 -3.06 1.15 2.23
CA PHE A 59 -3.62 0.32 3.30
C PHE A 59 -2.50 -0.05 4.27
N SER A 60 -2.74 0.18 5.56
CA SER A 60 -1.81 -0.15 6.64
C SER A 60 -2.40 -1.28 7.49
N ALA A 61 -1.65 -2.37 7.61
CA ALA A 61 -2.02 -3.53 8.41
C ALA A 61 -1.24 -3.56 9.74
N ASP A 62 -1.91 -3.87 10.85
CA ASP A 62 -1.25 -4.08 12.15
C ASP A 62 -0.40 -5.36 12.17
N LEU A 63 -0.84 -6.39 11.43
CA LEU A 63 -0.17 -7.68 11.37
C LEU A 63 0.51 -7.87 10.02
N PHE A 64 1.80 -8.20 10.04
CA PHE A 64 2.55 -8.53 8.82
C PHE A 64 2.11 -9.86 8.19
N TYR A 65 1.70 -10.80 9.04
CA TYR A 65 1.14 -12.10 8.64
C TYR A 65 -0.35 -12.10 8.94
N ALA A 66 -1.14 -12.30 7.89
CA ALA A 66 -2.59 -12.37 8.04
C ALA A 66 -2.97 -13.70 8.70
N PRO A 67 -3.61 -13.68 9.87
CA PRO A 67 -3.97 -14.90 10.60
C PRO A 67 -5.07 -15.72 9.91
N ASP A 68 -5.78 -15.12 8.96
CA ASP A 68 -6.88 -15.69 8.17
C ASP A 68 -6.42 -16.42 6.91
N GLY A 69 -5.11 -16.62 6.71
CA GLY A 69 -4.59 -17.27 5.51
C GLY A 69 -4.60 -16.37 4.25
N GLY A 70 -4.92 -15.09 4.40
CA GLY A 70 -4.80 -14.08 3.35
C GLY A 70 -6.11 -13.68 2.65
N GLU A 71 -7.28 -14.09 3.14
CA GLU A 71 -8.59 -13.68 2.59
C GLU A 71 -8.76 -12.15 2.57
N MET A 72 -8.27 -11.46 3.60
CA MET A 72 -8.17 -9.99 3.65
C MET A 72 -7.48 -9.41 2.41
N PHE A 73 -6.47 -10.09 1.87
CA PHE A 73 -5.73 -9.62 0.71
C PHE A 73 -6.51 -9.78 -0.60
N ASP A 74 -7.33 -10.82 -0.72
CA ASP A 74 -8.21 -11.03 -1.88
C ASP A 74 -9.30 -9.95 -1.95
N VAL A 75 -9.85 -9.57 -0.79
CA VAL A 75 -10.80 -8.44 -0.69
C VAL A 75 -10.14 -7.13 -1.10
N MET A 76 -8.91 -6.88 -0.62
CA MET A 76 -8.13 -5.67 -0.96
C MET A 76 -7.75 -5.59 -2.43
N GLU A 77 -7.46 -6.72 -3.09
CA GLU A 77 -7.20 -6.78 -4.53
C GLU A 77 -8.39 -6.27 -5.34
N ASN A 78 -9.61 -6.61 -4.89
CA ASN A 78 -10.84 -6.20 -5.54
C ASN A 78 -11.30 -4.77 -5.19
N THR A 79 -10.76 -4.15 -4.13
CA THR A 79 -11.17 -2.82 -3.64
C THR A 79 -10.21 -1.67 -4.01
N ALA A 80 -9.34 -1.87 -5.01
CA ALA A 80 -8.51 -0.82 -5.62
C ALA A 80 -7.51 -0.10 -4.68
N SER A 81 -7.08 -0.73 -3.59
CA SER A 81 -5.98 -0.23 -2.76
C SER A 81 -4.62 -0.59 -3.39
N TRP A 82 -3.74 0.41 -3.55
CA TRP A 82 -2.49 0.26 -4.30
C TRP A 82 -1.39 -0.49 -3.55
N ALA A 83 -1.52 -0.62 -2.23
CA ALA A 83 -0.50 -1.18 -1.35
C ALA A 83 -0.12 -2.65 -1.66
N TRP A 84 -0.98 -3.41 -2.35
CA TRP A 84 -0.80 -4.86 -2.48
C TRP A 84 -0.20 -5.36 -3.79
N LYS A 85 -0.24 -4.57 -4.87
CA LYS A 85 0.32 -4.97 -6.18
C LYS A 85 1.83 -5.27 -6.14
N TRP A 86 2.52 -4.79 -5.11
CA TRP A 86 3.95 -5.00 -4.85
C TRP A 86 4.33 -6.44 -4.45
N LYS A 87 3.52 -7.16 -3.66
CA LYS A 87 3.91 -8.46 -3.05
C LYS A 87 3.82 -9.65 -4.01
N ARG A 88 2.97 -9.57 -5.04
CA ARG A 88 2.73 -10.68 -6.00
C ARG A 88 3.96 -11.01 -6.87
N ARG A 89 4.82 -10.03 -7.18
CA ARG A 89 6.05 -10.25 -7.98
C ARG A 89 7.25 -10.69 -7.15
N ALA A 90 7.33 -10.29 -5.88
CA ALA A 90 8.38 -10.75 -5.00
C ALA A 90 8.30 -12.27 -4.75
N SER A 91 7.08 -12.84 -4.72
CA SER A 91 6.87 -14.29 -4.55
C SER A 91 6.98 -15.10 -5.86
N THR A 92 6.75 -14.50 -7.03
CA THR A 92 7.00 -15.20 -8.32
C THR A 92 8.50 -15.33 -8.58
N ALA A 93 9.31 -14.35 -8.16
CA ALA A 93 10.76 -14.41 -8.27
C ALA A 93 11.38 -15.51 -7.37
N SER A 94 10.79 -15.79 -6.20
CA SER A 94 11.29 -16.85 -5.30
C SER A 94 10.90 -18.27 -5.76
N ARG A 95 9.82 -18.43 -6.53
CA ARG A 95 9.46 -19.74 -7.12
C ARG A 95 10.35 -20.15 -8.30
N LEU A 96 10.97 -19.19 -8.98
CA LEU A 96 11.83 -19.47 -10.15
C LEU A 96 13.26 -19.94 -9.77
N SER A 97 13.73 -19.70 -8.56
CA SER A 97 15.05 -20.18 -8.11
C SER A 97 15.06 -21.63 -7.63
N SER A 98 13.90 -22.28 -7.47
CA SER A 98 13.81 -23.65 -6.95
C SER A 98 13.66 -24.74 -8.02
N VAL A 99 13.51 -24.39 -9.30
CA VAL A 99 13.32 -25.36 -10.41
C VAL A 99 14.59 -25.53 -11.27
N ARG A 100 15.74 -24.98 -10.85
CA ARG A 100 17.01 -25.16 -11.58
C ARG A 100 18.18 -25.51 -10.66
N LYS A 101 18.07 -26.61 -9.92
CA LYS A 101 19.21 -27.40 -9.43
C LYS A 101 18.79 -28.86 -9.33
N ARG A 102 19.21 -29.65 -10.33
CA ARG A 102 19.26 -31.13 -10.42
C ARG A 102 17.99 -31.91 -10.08
#